data_AF-A0A2V6CM50-F1
#
_entry.id   AF-A0A2V6CM50-F1
#
_cell.length_a   1.000
_cell.length_b   1.000
_cell.length_c   1.000
_cell.angle_alpha   90.00
_cell.angle_beta   90.00
_cell.angle_gamma   90.00
#
_symmetry.space_group_name_H-M   'P 1'
#
loop_
_entity.id
_entity.type
_entity.pdbx_description
1 polymer ?
#
loop_
_entity_poly.entity_id
_entity_poly.type
_entity_poly.pdbx_seq_one_letter_code
_entity_poly.pdbx_strand_id
1 'polypeptide(L)'
;MIFRAGNGLCEVDDSWFERAHDDELLGLHVKLCAPEEMIWMKAYIMERERFDGADIAHILQSCAERIDWPHLVHRFGPDWRVLLSHLVLFGYIYPSERHKVPAAVIDDLIGRLRKEPQATESDRVCRGTLLSRKQYLLDIEERGFRDARLEQRVQMDSRDIRHWTRAIAKEEKARRAEGL
;
A
#
# COMPACT_ATOMS: atom_id res chain seq x y z
N MET A 1 -11.35 -11.17 -12.84
CA MET A 1 -9.88 -11.21 -12.80
C MET A 1 -9.38 -10.03 -11.98
N ILE A 2 -8.35 -10.24 -11.15
CA ILE A 2 -7.68 -9.17 -10.38
C ILE A 2 -6.43 -8.77 -11.17
N PHE A 3 -6.33 -7.50 -11.56
CA PHE A 3 -5.22 -6.99 -12.37
C PHE A 3 -4.34 -5.99 -11.62
N ARG A 4 -4.89 -5.32 -10.61
CA ARG A 4 -4.21 -4.31 -9.78
C ARG A 4 -5.05 -3.93 -8.56
N ALA A 5 -4.49 -3.14 -7.66
CA ALA A 5 -5.23 -2.53 -6.57
C ALA A 5 -6.16 -1.40 -7.06
N GLY A 6 -7.26 -1.17 -6.33
CA GLY A 6 -8.29 -0.19 -6.71
C GLY A 6 -7.83 1.28 -6.70
N ASN A 7 -6.64 1.55 -6.16
CA ASN A 7 -5.98 2.86 -6.20
C ASN A 7 -5.11 3.05 -7.45
N GLY A 8 -5.10 2.09 -8.39
CA GLY A 8 -4.32 2.14 -9.62
C GLY A 8 -2.84 1.74 -9.45
N LEU A 9 -2.43 1.29 -8.27
CA LEU A 9 -1.10 0.73 -8.00
C LEU A 9 -1.11 -0.79 -8.02
N CYS A 10 0.06 -1.38 -7.79
CA CYS A 10 0.21 -2.81 -7.56
C CYS A 10 -0.27 -3.69 -8.71
N GLU A 11 0.23 -3.42 -9.93
CA GLU A 11 -0.09 -4.22 -11.11
C GLU A 11 0.38 -5.67 -10.94
N VAL A 12 -0.46 -6.60 -11.39
CA VAL A 12 -0.12 -8.01 -11.50
C VAL A 12 0.71 -8.19 -12.77
N ASP A 13 2.01 -8.37 -12.60
CA ASP A 13 3.01 -8.61 -13.63
C ASP A 13 3.60 -10.03 -13.52
N ASP A 14 4.55 -10.37 -14.41
CA ASP A 14 5.16 -11.70 -14.46
C ASP A 14 5.85 -12.09 -13.14
N SER A 15 6.35 -11.12 -12.37
CA SER A 15 7.02 -11.37 -11.09
C SER A 15 6.10 -12.03 -10.05
N TRP A 16 4.79 -11.80 -10.13
CA TRP A 16 3.82 -12.48 -9.27
C TRP A 16 3.82 -13.98 -9.48
N PHE A 17 3.98 -14.43 -10.74
CA PHE A 17 3.95 -15.84 -11.11
C PHE A 17 5.32 -16.50 -10.93
N GLU A 18 6.39 -15.78 -11.25
CA GLU A 18 7.77 -16.25 -11.08
C GLU A 18 8.11 -16.49 -9.61
N ARG A 19 7.60 -15.64 -8.71
CA ARG A 19 7.86 -15.71 -7.26
C ARG A 19 6.79 -16.49 -6.49
N ALA A 20 5.70 -16.88 -7.14
CA ALA A 20 4.67 -17.69 -6.50
C ALA A 20 5.20 -19.06 -6.08
N HIS A 21 4.81 -19.50 -4.90
CA HIS A 21 5.20 -20.80 -4.35
C HIS A 21 4.10 -21.83 -4.62
N ASP A 22 4.48 -23.01 -5.08
CA ASP A 22 3.54 -24.13 -5.16
C ASP A 22 3.23 -24.65 -3.75
N ASP A 23 1.96 -24.89 -3.46
CA ASP A 23 1.47 -25.42 -2.19
C ASP A 23 0.23 -26.29 -2.41
N GLU A 24 -0.18 -27.02 -1.38
CA GLU A 24 -1.40 -27.81 -1.35
C GLU A 24 -2.40 -27.22 -0.36
N LEU A 25 -3.54 -26.75 -0.86
CA LEU A 25 -4.62 -26.21 -0.03
C LEU A 25 -5.88 -27.03 -0.24
N LEU A 26 -6.37 -27.66 0.83
CA LEU A 26 -7.57 -28.52 0.80
C LEU A 26 -7.50 -29.62 -0.28
N GLY A 27 -6.32 -30.22 -0.48
CA GLY A 27 -6.11 -31.27 -1.49
C GLY A 27 -5.93 -30.75 -2.93
N LEU A 28 -5.84 -29.44 -3.12
CA LEU A 28 -5.63 -28.82 -4.43
C LEU A 28 -4.23 -28.22 -4.52
N HIS A 29 -3.51 -28.56 -5.59
CA HIS A 29 -2.26 -27.88 -5.92
C HIS A 29 -2.55 -26.45 -6.38
N VAL A 30 -2.00 -25.48 -5.67
CA VAL A 30 -2.22 -24.05 -5.88
C VAL A 30 -0.89 -23.31 -5.92
N LYS A 31 -0.90 -22.13 -6.54
CA LYS A 31 0.17 -21.14 -6.48
C LYS A 31 -0.18 -20.11 -5.41
N LEU A 32 0.61 -20.04 -4.34
CA LEU A 32 0.52 -19.00 -3.33
C LEU A 32 1.33 -17.77 -3.74
N CYS A 33 0.73 -16.60 -3.55
CA CYS A 33 1.38 -15.32 -3.77
C CYS A 33 2.58 -15.16 -2.83
N ALA A 34 3.69 -14.62 -3.36
CA ALA A 34 4.88 -14.36 -2.57
C ALA A 34 4.58 -13.33 -1.45
N PRO A 35 5.18 -13.45 -0.26
CA PRO A 35 4.91 -12.55 0.85
C PRO A 35 5.22 -11.08 0.51
N GLU A 36 6.20 -10.82 -0.36
CA GLU A 36 6.57 -9.48 -0.82
C GLU A 36 5.42 -8.82 -1.58
N GLU A 37 4.78 -9.56 -2.49
CA GLU A 37 3.66 -9.07 -3.28
C GLU A 37 2.41 -8.85 -2.42
N MET A 38 2.17 -9.75 -1.46
CA MET A 38 1.10 -9.60 -0.48
C MET A 38 1.30 -8.35 0.40
N ILE A 39 2.51 -8.11 0.89
CA ILE A 39 2.83 -6.89 1.66
C ILE A 39 2.62 -5.66 0.79
N TRP A 40 3.16 -5.66 -0.43
CA TRP A 40 3.09 -4.52 -1.34
C TRP A 40 1.64 -4.12 -1.65
N MET A 41 0.80 -5.08 -2.04
CA MET A 41 -0.60 -4.79 -2.38
C MET A 41 -1.44 -4.34 -1.18
N LYS A 42 -1.10 -4.80 0.03
CA LYS A 42 -1.84 -4.49 1.27
C LYS A 42 -1.41 -3.17 1.90
N ALA A 43 -0.16 -2.76 1.69
CA ALA A 43 0.42 -1.61 2.38
C ALA A 43 -0.27 -0.28 2.11
N TYR A 44 -0.97 -0.16 0.99
CA TYR A 44 -1.73 1.03 0.62
C TYR A 44 -3.17 1.02 1.13
N ILE A 45 -3.63 0.00 1.84
CA ILE A 45 -5.00 -0.06 2.35
C ILE A 45 -5.05 0.56 3.75
N MET A 46 -5.37 1.86 3.80
CA MET A 46 -5.50 2.65 5.04
C MET A 46 -6.82 3.44 5.05
N GLU A 47 -7.92 2.74 4.81
CA GLU A 47 -9.27 3.28 4.93
C GLU A 47 -9.70 3.40 6.38
N ARG A 48 -10.74 4.21 6.64
CA ARG A 48 -11.31 4.35 7.99
C ARG A 48 -11.92 3.03 8.48
N GLU A 49 -12.55 2.31 7.57
CA GLU A 49 -13.24 1.04 7.81
C GLU A 49 -12.36 -0.19 7.56
N ARG A 50 -11.20 -0.01 6.92
CA ARG A 50 -10.32 -1.11 6.53
C ARG A 50 -8.87 -0.67 6.49
N PHE A 51 -8.08 -1.26 7.39
CA PHE A 51 -6.64 -1.10 7.44
C PHE A 51 -5.97 -2.46 7.45
N ASP A 52 -5.17 -2.78 6.43
CA ASP A 52 -4.52 -4.09 6.29
C ASP A 52 -3.16 -4.16 7.03
N GLY A 53 -2.84 -3.21 7.93
CA GLY A 53 -1.56 -3.18 8.65
C GLY A 53 -1.31 -4.38 9.56
N ALA A 54 -2.36 -4.95 10.17
CA ALA A 54 -2.24 -6.18 10.95
C ALA A 54 -1.84 -7.37 10.08
N ASP A 55 -2.41 -7.50 8.88
CA ASP A 55 -2.03 -8.55 7.93
C ASP A 55 -0.55 -8.45 7.55
N ILE A 56 -0.06 -7.23 7.28
CA ILE A 56 1.35 -6.98 6.98
C ILE A 56 2.23 -7.37 8.17
N ALA A 57 1.86 -6.98 9.38
CA ALA A 57 2.60 -7.33 10.57
C ALA A 57 2.67 -8.84 10.79
N HIS A 58 1.59 -9.57 10.53
CA HIS A 58 1.57 -11.03 10.60
C HIS A 58 2.44 -11.69 9.51
N ILE A 59 2.38 -11.20 8.26
CA ILE A 59 3.25 -11.69 7.19
C ILE A 59 4.72 -11.46 7.55
N LEU A 60 5.08 -10.28 8.06
CA LEU A 60 6.43 -10.00 8.53
C LEU A 60 6.84 -10.94 9.68
N GLN A 61 5.96 -11.12 10.67
CA GLN A 61 6.24 -11.99 11.82
C GLN A 61 6.51 -13.43 11.39
N SER A 62 5.77 -13.93 10.40
CA SER A 62 5.84 -15.33 9.96
C SER A 62 6.83 -15.59 8.82
N CYS A 63 7.06 -14.61 7.95
CA CYS A 63 7.78 -14.81 6.69
C CYS A 63 9.03 -13.92 6.51
N ALA A 64 9.38 -13.03 7.44
CA ALA A 64 10.49 -12.07 7.25
C ALA A 64 11.83 -12.70 6.84
N GLU A 65 12.15 -13.91 7.31
CA GLU A 65 13.37 -14.63 6.94
C GLU A 65 13.36 -15.15 5.48
N ARG A 66 12.18 -15.28 4.88
CA ARG A 66 11.97 -15.73 3.50
C ARG A 66 11.77 -14.57 2.51
N ILE A 67 11.59 -13.35 3.01
CA ILE A 67 11.40 -12.16 2.19
C ILE A 67 12.70 -11.81 1.47
N ASP A 68 12.61 -11.63 0.16
CA ASP A 68 13.62 -10.94 -0.63
C ASP A 68 13.47 -9.43 -0.42
N TRP A 69 14.22 -8.92 0.55
CA TRP A 69 14.15 -7.53 0.95
C TRP A 69 14.53 -6.53 -0.16
N PRO A 70 15.58 -6.77 -0.97
CA PRO A 70 15.85 -5.96 -2.15
C PRO A 70 14.65 -5.86 -3.10
N HIS A 71 14.00 -6.99 -3.39
CA HIS A 71 12.80 -7.00 -4.23
C HIS A 71 11.65 -6.22 -3.59
N LEU A 72 11.35 -6.46 -2.32
CA LEU A 72 10.28 -5.74 -1.62
C LEU A 72 10.51 -4.23 -1.63
N VAL A 73 11.72 -3.77 -1.30
CA VAL A 73 12.08 -2.33 -1.36
C VAL A 73 11.93 -1.80 -2.78
N HIS A 74 12.30 -2.58 -3.80
CA HIS A 74 12.13 -2.21 -5.20
C HIS A 74 10.64 -2.04 -5.57
N ARG A 75 9.75 -2.95 -5.14
CA ARG A 75 8.29 -2.84 -5.39
C ARG A 75 7.70 -1.53 -4.87
N PHE A 76 8.13 -1.08 -3.69
CA PHE A 76 7.67 0.21 -3.16
C PHE A 76 8.26 1.41 -3.91
N GLY A 77 9.48 1.31 -4.45
CA GLY A 77 10.09 2.35 -5.28
C GLY A 77 10.00 3.74 -4.65
N PRO A 78 9.30 4.72 -5.26
CA PRO A 78 9.15 6.07 -4.71
C PRO A 78 8.30 6.13 -3.42
N ASP A 79 7.46 5.12 -3.17
CA ASP A 79 6.57 5.04 -2.01
C ASP A 79 7.22 4.29 -0.83
N TRP A 80 8.55 4.20 -0.79
CA TRP A 80 9.33 3.56 0.29
C TRP A 80 8.96 4.06 1.71
N ARG A 81 8.41 5.29 1.83
CA ARG A 81 7.88 5.84 3.08
C ARG A 81 6.73 5.00 3.65
N VAL A 82 5.89 4.43 2.79
CA VAL A 82 4.80 3.54 3.17
C VAL A 82 5.37 2.24 3.76
N LEU A 83 6.37 1.65 3.11
CA LEU A 83 7.06 0.47 3.65
C LEU A 83 7.69 0.78 5.01
N LEU A 84 8.47 1.86 5.11
CA LEU A 84 9.09 2.28 6.37
C LEU A 84 8.05 2.45 7.48
N SER A 85 6.87 3.02 7.19
CA SER A 85 5.81 3.19 8.19
C SER A 85 5.33 1.86 8.78
N HIS A 86 5.18 0.82 7.95
CA HIS A 86 4.78 -0.51 8.39
C HIS A 86 5.89 -1.22 9.16
N LEU A 87 7.16 -1.02 8.76
CA LEU A 87 8.31 -1.62 9.47
C LEU A 87 8.51 -0.99 10.86
N VAL A 88 8.32 0.34 10.99
CA VAL A 88 8.33 1.03 12.29
C VAL A 88 7.19 0.50 13.17
N LEU A 89 5.99 0.39 12.61
CA LEU A 89 4.83 -0.13 13.33
C LEU A 89 5.03 -1.60 13.74
N PHE A 90 5.61 -2.43 12.88
CA PHE A 90 5.95 -3.82 13.20
C PHE A 90 6.86 -3.91 14.44
N GLY A 91 7.90 -3.07 14.52
CA GLY A 91 8.78 -3.05 15.69
C GLY A 91 8.12 -2.55 16.99
N TYR A 92 7.01 -1.81 16.88
CA TYR A 92 6.15 -1.45 18.01
C TYR A 92 5.24 -2.61 18.41
N ILE A 93 4.60 -3.28 17.44
CA ILE A 93 3.68 -4.41 17.67
C ILE A 93 4.43 -5.62 18.25
N TYR A 94 5.61 -5.95 17.70
CA TYR A 94 6.43 -7.09 18.11
C TYR A 94 7.86 -6.68 18.49
N PRO A 95 8.07 -6.08 19.68
CA PRO A 95 9.40 -5.61 20.09
C PRO A 95 10.48 -6.70 20.12
N SER A 96 10.14 -7.94 20.47
CA SER A 96 11.06 -9.08 20.48
C SER A 96 11.43 -9.56 19.08
N GLU A 97 10.58 -9.30 18.08
CA GLU A 97 10.72 -9.81 16.72
C GLU A 97 11.41 -8.80 15.78
N ARG A 98 11.80 -7.62 16.28
CA ARG A 98 12.45 -6.56 15.46
C ARG A 98 13.63 -7.07 14.64
N HIS A 99 14.38 -8.02 15.21
CA HIS A 99 15.57 -8.60 14.61
C HIS A 99 15.27 -9.38 13.31
N LYS A 100 14.01 -9.75 13.07
CA LYS A 100 13.59 -10.41 11.82
C LYS A 100 13.65 -9.48 10.61
N VAL A 101 13.51 -8.17 10.81
CA VAL A 101 13.73 -7.18 9.75
C VAL A 101 15.21 -6.87 9.68
N PRO A 102 15.89 -7.03 8.53
CA PRO A 102 17.31 -6.72 8.43
C PRO A 102 17.60 -5.26 8.79
N ALA A 103 18.55 -5.04 9.70
CA ALA A 103 18.94 -3.70 10.14
C ALA A 103 19.33 -2.79 8.97
N ALA A 104 20.02 -3.34 7.96
CA ALA A 104 20.41 -2.63 6.75
C ALA A 104 19.23 -2.03 5.97
N VAL A 105 18.06 -2.69 5.97
CA VAL A 105 16.84 -2.17 5.31
C VAL A 105 16.30 -0.96 6.07
N ILE A 106 16.20 -1.07 7.40
CA ILE A 106 15.75 0.04 8.25
C ILE A 106 16.71 1.24 8.13
N ASP A 107 18.01 0.98 8.23
CA ASP A 107 19.05 2.01 8.15
C ASP A 107 19.06 2.72 6.80
N ASP A 108 18.88 1.98 5.69
CA ASP A 108 18.75 2.56 4.36
C ASP A 108 17.53 3.48 4.26
N LEU A 109 16.34 3.00 4.66
CA LEU A 109 15.11 3.78 4.56
C LEU A 109 15.11 5.01 5.48
N ILE A 110 15.62 4.89 6.71
CA ILE A 110 15.84 6.05 7.60
C ILE A 110 16.90 6.99 7.01
N GLY A 111 17.94 6.44 6.39
CA GLY A 111 18.96 7.20 5.69
C GLY A 111 18.40 8.04 4.55
N ARG A 112 17.50 7.48 3.74
CA ARG A 112 16.75 8.21 2.70
C ARG A 112 15.93 9.35 3.30
N LEU A 113 15.20 9.08 4.38
CA LEU A 113 14.41 10.09 5.09
C LEU A 113 15.25 11.26 5.59
N ARG A 114 16.42 10.98 6.17
CA ARG A 114 17.34 12.02 6.70
C ARG A 114 17.97 12.88 5.60
N LYS A 115 18.16 12.32 4.41
CA LYS A 115 18.78 13.00 3.25
C LYS A 115 17.75 13.71 2.37
N GLU A 116 16.46 13.58 2.68
CA GLU A 116 15.41 14.12 1.81
C GLU A 116 15.48 15.65 1.79
N PRO A 117 15.48 16.27 0.59
CA PRO A 117 15.50 17.72 0.48
C PRO A 117 14.20 18.32 1.03
N GLN A 118 14.25 19.60 1.39
CA GLN A 118 13.02 20.31 1.73
C GLN A 118 12.07 20.35 0.53
N ALA A 119 10.80 20.06 0.80
CA ALA A 119 9.74 20.11 -0.19
C ALA A 119 9.54 21.55 -0.71
N THR A 120 9.21 21.65 -1.99
CA THR A 120 8.91 22.89 -2.72
C THR A 120 7.43 22.98 -3.04
N GLU A 121 6.95 24.11 -3.58
CA GLU A 121 5.57 24.21 -4.07
C GLU A 121 5.24 23.19 -5.18
N SER A 122 6.25 22.75 -5.93
CA SER A 122 6.09 21.69 -6.94
C SER A 122 5.71 20.35 -6.31
N ASP A 123 5.92 20.17 -5.00
CA ASP A 123 5.57 18.98 -4.23
C ASP A 123 4.17 19.03 -3.61
N ARG A 124 3.31 19.98 -4.03
CA ARG A 124 1.93 20.11 -3.55
C ARG A 124 1.00 19.02 -4.13
N VAL A 125 1.36 17.76 -3.91
CA VAL A 125 0.63 16.54 -4.26
C VAL A 125 0.12 15.88 -2.98
N CYS A 126 -1.14 15.49 -2.94
CA CYS A 126 -1.66 14.66 -1.85
C CYS A 126 -1.60 13.19 -2.26
N ARG A 127 -0.58 12.47 -1.74
CA ARG A 127 -0.45 11.01 -1.90
C ARG A 127 -1.38 10.21 -0.99
N GLY A 128 -2.09 10.87 -0.07
CA GLY A 128 -3.10 10.23 0.76
C GLY A 128 -4.23 9.59 -0.06
N THR A 129 -4.52 10.09 -1.26
CA THR A 129 -5.50 9.49 -2.17
C THR A 129 -5.09 8.09 -2.67
N LEU A 130 -3.80 7.73 -2.60
CA LEU A 130 -3.33 6.37 -2.87
C LEU A 130 -3.56 5.43 -1.68
N LEU A 131 -3.71 5.97 -0.47
CA LEU A 131 -3.91 5.21 0.77
C LEU A 131 -5.38 5.05 1.14
N SER A 132 -6.20 6.01 0.72
CA SER A 132 -7.61 6.09 1.05
C SER A 132 -8.38 6.81 -0.05
N ARG A 133 -9.42 6.17 -0.57
CA ARG A 133 -10.23 6.70 -1.68
C ARG A 133 -11.04 7.93 -1.28
N LYS A 134 -11.28 8.13 0.01
CA LYS A 134 -12.20 9.15 0.54
C LYS A 134 -11.54 10.18 1.43
N GLN A 135 -10.69 9.75 2.36
CA GLN A 135 -10.31 10.58 3.52
C GLN A 135 -9.49 11.81 3.14
N TYR A 136 -8.91 11.81 1.94
CA TYR A 136 -8.09 12.90 1.42
C TYR A 136 -8.76 13.69 0.28
N LEU A 137 -10.06 13.48 0.01
CA LEU A 137 -10.77 14.24 -1.04
C LEU A 137 -10.83 15.74 -0.71
N LEU A 138 -11.00 16.10 0.56
CA LEU A 138 -10.95 17.49 1.02
C LEU A 138 -9.64 18.18 0.65
N ASP A 139 -8.51 17.44 0.74
CA ASP A 139 -7.20 17.98 0.39
C ASP A 139 -7.10 18.33 -1.10
N ILE A 140 -7.79 17.57 -1.95
CA ILE A 140 -7.87 17.82 -3.39
C ILE A 140 -8.86 18.94 -3.70
N GLU A 141 -10.07 18.85 -3.16
CA GLU A 141 -11.22 19.69 -3.55
C GLU A 141 -11.15 21.09 -2.95
N GLU A 142 -10.69 21.23 -1.71
CA GLU A 142 -10.73 22.49 -0.97
C GLU A 142 -9.33 23.05 -0.66
N ARG A 143 -8.33 22.18 -0.46
CA ARG A 143 -6.97 22.61 -0.06
C ARG A 143 -6.01 22.76 -1.24
N GLY A 144 -6.45 22.49 -2.47
CA GLY A 144 -5.71 22.72 -3.70
C GLY A 144 -4.49 21.82 -3.91
N PHE A 145 -4.47 20.63 -3.31
CA PHE A 145 -3.44 19.63 -3.61
C PHE A 145 -3.73 18.93 -4.94
N ARG A 146 -2.67 18.60 -5.67
CA ARG A 146 -2.78 17.73 -6.85
C ARG A 146 -3.04 16.29 -6.40
N ASP A 147 -3.92 15.60 -7.12
CA ASP A 147 -4.27 14.22 -6.82
C ASP A 147 -3.17 13.27 -7.32
N ALA A 148 -2.53 12.55 -6.41
CA ALA A 148 -1.48 11.59 -6.76
C ALA A 148 -1.97 10.46 -7.68
N ARG A 149 -3.28 10.20 -7.71
CA ARG A 149 -3.88 9.19 -8.60
C ARG A 149 -3.80 9.55 -10.08
N LEU A 150 -3.45 10.80 -10.41
CA LEU A 150 -3.20 11.27 -11.77
C LEU A 150 -1.72 11.20 -12.18
N GLU A 151 -0.83 10.74 -11.29
CA GLU A 151 0.59 10.52 -11.64
C GLU A 151 0.71 9.41 -12.69
N GLN A 152 1.65 9.55 -13.64
CA GLN A 152 1.82 8.63 -14.78
C GLN A 152 2.01 7.16 -14.39
N ARG A 153 2.61 6.90 -13.22
CA ARG A 153 2.83 5.55 -12.69
C ARG A 153 1.55 4.88 -12.17
N VAL A 154 0.49 5.65 -11.94
CA VAL A 154 -0.78 5.17 -11.42
C VAL A 154 -1.67 4.83 -12.60
N GLN A 155 -2.13 3.59 -12.64
CA GLN A 155 -2.95 3.09 -13.73
C GLN A 155 -4.44 3.40 -13.51
N MET A 156 -4.74 4.70 -13.40
CA MET A 156 -6.08 5.22 -13.20
C MET A 156 -6.24 6.57 -13.91
N ASP A 157 -7.36 6.77 -14.61
CA ASP A 157 -7.64 8.03 -15.31
C ASP A 157 -8.66 8.92 -14.55
N SER A 158 -8.89 10.13 -15.04
CA SER A 158 -9.85 11.05 -14.40
C SER A 158 -11.30 10.54 -14.43
N ARG A 159 -11.68 9.64 -15.35
CA ARG A 159 -13.01 9.02 -15.39
C ARG A 159 -13.13 7.98 -14.28
N ASP A 160 -12.10 7.16 -14.08
CA ASP A 160 -12.04 6.18 -13.01
C ASP A 160 -12.16 6.86 -11.65
N ILE A 161 -11.39 7.93 -11.42
CA ILE A 161 -11.47 8.74 -10.20
C ILE A 161 -12.89 9.23 -9.96
N ARG A 162 -13.53 9.84 -10.97
CA ARG A 162 -14.90 10.33 -10.86
C ARG A 162 -15.89 9.22 -10.57
N HIS A 163 -15.72 8.05 -11.18
CA HIS A 163 -16.57 6.90 -10.94
C HIS A 163 -16.48 6.45 -9.47
N TRP A 164 -15.27 6.30 -8.94
CA TRP A 164 -15.03 5.93 -7.55
C TRP A 164 -15.55 7.00 -6.56
N THR A 165 -15.32 8.28 -6.83
CA THR A 165 -15.82 9.37 -5.98
C THR A 165 -17.36 9.40 -5.96
N ARG A 166 -18.02 9.18 -7.10
CA ARG A 166 -19.50 9.09 -7.15
C ARG A 166 -20.04 7.87 -6.39
N ALA A 167 -19.34 6.74 -6.42
CA ALA A 167 -19.73 5.55 -5.67
C ALA A 167 -19.76 5.82 -4.16
N ILE A 168 -18.77 6.55 -3.64
CA ILE A 168 -18.72 6.96 -2.22
C ILE A 168 -19.96 7.77 -1.84
N ALA A 169 -20.32 8.80 -2.62
CA ALA A 169 -21.50 9.63 -2.35
C ALA A 169 -22.80 8.80 -2.34
N LYS A 170 -22.90 7.78 -3.22
CA LYS A 170 -24.04 6.85 -3.26
C LYS A 170 -24.09 5.96 -2.01
N GLU A 171 -22.96 5.42 -1.58
CA GLU A 171 -22.84 4.61 -0.35
C GLU A 171 -23.18 5.41 0.91
N GLU A 172 -22.78 6.68 0.98
CA GLU A 172 -23.14 7.57 2.10
C GLU A 172 -24.63 7.89 2.11
N LYS A 173 -25.22 8.16 0.94
CA LYS A 173 -26.65 8.41 0.83
C LYS A 173 -27.46 7.17 1.25
N ALA A 174 -27.00 5.97 0.92
CA ALA A 174 -27.60 4.72 1.36
C ALA A 174 -27.51 4.56 2.89
N ARG A 175 -26.31 4.72 3.48
CA ARG A 175 -26.12 4.66 4.94
C ARG A 175 -27.00 5.65 5.71
N ARG A 176 -27.08 6.90 5.24
CA ARG A 176 -27.96 7.92 5.83
C ARG A 176 -29.44 7.57 5.72
N ALA A 177 -29.86 6.92 4.63
CA ALA A 177 -31.23 6.47 4.45
C ALA A 177 -31.59 5.28 5.36
N GLU A 178 -30.60 4.48 5.76
CA GLU A 178 -30.73 3.34 6.67
C GLU A 178 -30.67 3.72 8.16
N GLY A 179 -30.46 5.01 8.50
CA GLY A 179 -30.47 5.50 9.87
C GLY A 179 -29.20 5.16 10.69
N LEU A 180 -28.10 4.83 10.01
CA LEU A 180 -26.77 4.62 10.58
C LEU A 180 -25.88 5.86 10.44
#